data_AF-A0A970MGJ0-F1
#
_entry.id   AF-A0A970MGJ0-F1
#
_cell.length_a   1.000
_cell.length_b   1.000
_cell.length_c   1.000
_cell.angle_alpha   90.00
_cell.angle_beta   90.00
_cell.angle_gamma   90.00
#
_symmetry.space_group_name_H-M   'P 1'
#
loop_
_entity.id
_entity.type
_entity.pdbx_description
1 polymer ?
#
loop_
_entity_poly.entity_id
_entity_poly.type
_entity_poly.pdbx_seq_one_letter_code
_entity_poly.pdbx_strand_id
1 'polypeptide(L)'
;MILVYTIQAMLGHGDDAFVQPFQSIALEAFRSVLQLESLSEITKTRQSKVKYQYPYIEEDTFFPCQYHLETLAYTKVWRTPENINLMADALNRYNTIMRNGYNIHVKIGSRYYVPFPLSMSNCPIRPFRTDIIDSITYRRPLTEIAMLGVGNKVGVIRESIENIEEALSHDGILRLQLDLPHNKRYSPKNIMYPTPYVDVRLKPDYNRKYGFECDLTFWAVQFLHLAKG
;
A
#
# COMPACT_ATOMS: atom_id res chain seq x y z
N MET A 1 -19.95 0.35 1.82
CA MET A 1 -19.90 1.24 3.01
C MET A 1 -18.50 1.48 3.55
N ILE A 2 -17.53 0.58 3.32
CA ILE A 2 -16.14 0.71 3.79
C ILE A 2 -15.49 2.08 3.48
N LEU A 3 -15.69 2.60 2.25
CA LEU A 3 -15.15 3.90 1.82
C LEU A 3 -15.52 5.06 2.75
N VAL A 4 -16.74 5.08 3.32
CA VAL A 4 -17.18 6.18 4.19
C VAL A 4 -16.35 6.21 5.47
N TYR A 5 -16.09 5.06 6.08
CA TYR A 5 -15.24 4.98 7.27
C TYR A 5 -13.81 5.43 6.99
N THR A 6 -13.27 5.04 5.84
CA THR A 6 -11.92 5.46 5.43
C THR A 6 -11.84 6.96 5.20
N ILE A 7 -12.84 7.56 4.54
CA ILE A 7 -12.89 9.02 4.36
C ILE A 7 -12.97 9.72 5.72
N GLN A 8 -13.82 9.26 6.65
CA GLN A 8 -13.89 9.84 8.00
C GLN A 8 -12.56 9.76 8.74
N ALA A 9 -11.84 8.63 8.61
CA ALA A 9 -10.50 8.49 9.15
C ALA A 9 -9.52 9.52 8.56
N MET A 10 -9.49 9.65 7.25
CA MET A 10 -8.62 10.61 6.55
C MET A 10 -8.95 12.08 6.89
N LEU A 11 -10.22 12.38 7.20
CA LEU A 11 -10.67 13.71 7.63
C LEU A 11 -10.36 14.02 9.11
N GLY A 12 -9.77 13.09 9.86
CA GLY A 12 -9.41 13.28 11.27
C GLY A 12 -10.50 12.86 12.26
N HIS A 13 -11.62 12.28 11.79
CA HIS A 13 -12.72 11.73 12.59
C HIS A 13 -12.58 10.23 12.83
N GLY A 14 -11.42 9.67 12.53
CA GLY A 14 -11.23 8.22 12.51
C GLY A 14 -11.33 7.55 13.87
N ASP A 15 -11.04 8.28 14.95
CA ASP A 15 -11.08 7.76 16.33
C ASP A 15 -12.45 7.96 17.01
N ASP A 16 -13.40 8.60 16.32
CA ASP A 16 -14.77 8.80 16.78
C ASP A 16 -15.49 7.45 16.91
N ALA A 17 -16.44 7.36 17.84
CA ALA A 17 -17.22 6.14 18.12
C ALA A 17 -17.91 5.55 16.87
N PHE A 18 -18.19 6.39 15.86
CA PHE A 18 -18.74 5.97 14.58
C PHE A 18 -17.80 5.08 13.76
N VAL A 19 -16.48 5.32 13.80
CA VAL A 19 -15.49 4.61 12.97
C VAL A 19 -14.86 3.43 13.72
N GLN A 20 -14.84 3.45 15.06
CA GLN A 20 -14.25 2.39 15.90
C GLN A 20 -14.69 0.95 15.55
N PRO A 21 -15.98 0.66 15.24
CA PRO A 21 -16.38 -0.67 14.80
C PRO A 21 -15.61 -1.14 13.56
N PHE A 22 -15.37 -0.23 12.61
CA PHE A 22 -14.61 -0.56 11.40
C PHE A 22 -13.10 -0.68 11.67
N GLN A 23 -12.54 0.04 12.64
CA GLN A 23 -11.16 -0.20 13.07
C GLN A 23 -10.96 -1.64 13.57
N SER A 24 -11.93 -2.14 14.36
CA SER A 24 -11.90 -3.51 14.89
C SER A 24 -11.98 -4.54 13.77
N ILE A 25 -12.85 -4.31 12.77
CA ILE A 25 -12.95 -5.14 11.56
C ILE A 25 -11.62 -5.12 10.79
N ALA A 26 -11.02 -3.95 10.62
CA ALA A 26 -9.76 -3.81 9.90
C ALA A 26 -8.61 -4.57 10.58
N LEU A 27 -8.50 -4.47 11.91
CA LEU A 27 -7.52 -5.24 12.69
C LEU A 27 -7.71 -6.74 12.55
N GLU A 28 -8.95 -7.21 12.67
CA GLU A 28 -9.24 -8.64 12.52
C GLU A 28 -8.89 -9.10 11.10
N ALA A 29 -9.08 -8.25 10.07
CA ALA A 29 -8.79 -8.61 8.68
C ALA A 29 -7.29 -8.82 8.46
N PHE A 30 -6.45 -8.04 9.14
CA PHE A 30 -5.01 -8.32 9.15
C PHE A 30 -4.66 -9.53 10.01
N ARG A 31 -5.33 -9.73 11.15
CA ARG A 31 -5.14 -10.91 12.01
C ARG A 31 -5.45 -12.21 11.26
N SER A 32 -6.46 -12.25 10.39
CA SER A 32 -6.83 -13.47 9.65
C SER A 32 -5.70 -13.97 8.75
N VAL A 33 -4.86 -13.07 8.23
CA VAL A 33 -3.70 -13.42 7.40
C VAL A 33 -2.69 -14.29 8.14
N LEU A 34 -2.55 -14.10 9.46
CA LEU A 34 -1.63 -14.88 10.29
C LEU A 34 -1.95 -16.37 10.31
N GLN A 35 -3.22 -16.73 10.07
CA GLN A 35 -3.70 -18.11 10.11
C GLN A 35 -3.58 -18.82 8.76
N LEU A 36 -3.27 -18.11 7.68
CA LEU A 36 -3.21 -18.67 6.34
C LEU A 36 -1.82 -19.23 6.07
N GLU A 37 -1.71 -20.49 5.65
CA GLU A 37 -0.44 -21.06 5.15
C GLU A 37 -0.12 -20.53 3.75
N SER A 38 -1.16 -20.30 2.96
CA SER A 38 -1.13 -19.96 1.54
C SER A 38 -2.45 -19.29 1.12
N LEU A 39 -2.43 -18.54 0.02
CA LEU A 39 -3.66 -17.96 -0.54
C LEU A 39 -4.64 -19.01 -1.07
N SER A 40 -4.14 -20.19 -1.47
CA SER A 40 -4.98 -21.27 -2.01
C SER A 40 -6.05 -21.77 -1.04
N GLU A 41 -5.87 -21.56 0.27
CA GLU A 41 -6.87 -21.92 1.29
C GLU A 41 -8.16 -21.11 1.17
N ILE A 42 -8.05 -19.86 0.71
CA ILE A 42 -9.19 -18.93 0.63
C ILE A 42 -9.62 -18.65 -0.80
N THR A 43 -8.74 -18.88 -1.78
CA THR A 43 -9.04 -18.58 -3.18
C THR A 43 -9.64 -19.76 -3.94
N LYS A 44 -10.64 -19.46 -4.76
CA LYS A 44 -11.16 -20.32 -5.81
C LYS A 44 -10.69 -19.81 -7.17
N THR A 45 -10.68 -20.66 -8.18
CA THR A 45 -10.38 -20.25 -9.56
C THR A 45 -11.66 -20.09 -10.36
N ARG A 46 -11.83 -18.95 -11.04
CA ARG A 46 -12.97 -18.76 -11.94
C ARG A 46 -12.86 -19.73 -13.11
N GLN A 47 -13.80 -20.68 -13.20
CA GLN A 47 -13.91 -21.61 -14.32
C GLN A 47 -14.53 -20.88 -15.52
N SER A 48 -13.69 -20.39 -16.44
CA SER A 48 -14.10 -19.65 -17.63
C SER A 48 -13.08 -19.82 -18.75
N LYS A 49 -13.26 -19.09 -19.87
CA LYS A 49 -12.24 -18.99 -20.93
C LYS A 49 -10.91 -18.54 -20.31
N VAL A 50 -9.79 -18.99 -20.88
CA VAL A 50 -8.41 -18.76 -20.39
C VAL A 50 -8.17 -17.31 -19.92
N LYS A 51 -8.66 -16.32 -20.67
CA LYS A 51 -8.54 -14.88 -20.33
C LYS A 51 -9.16 -14.47 -18.98
N TYR A 52 -10.14 -15.23 -18.48
CA TYR A 52 -10.87 -14.94 -17.25
C TYR A 52 -10.64 -15.98 -16.15
N GLN A 53 -9.58 -16.80 -16.29
CA GLN A 53 -9.19 -17.78 -15.28
C GLN A 53 -8.30 -17.11 -14.22
N TYR A 54 -8.92 -16.31 -13.35
CA TYR A 54 -8.24 -15.63 -12.24
C TYR A 54 -8.70 -16.17 -10.89
N PRO A 55 -7.86 -16.06 -9.85
CA PRO A 55 -8.24 -16.42 -8.48
C PRO A 55 -9.24 -15.40 -7.91
N TYR A 56 -10.16 -15.88 -7.09
CA TYR A 56 -11.13 -15.04 -6.39
C TYR A 56 -11.45 -15.58 -4.99
N ILE A 57 -11.84 -14.69 -4.09
CA ILE A 57 -12.44 -15.00 -2.79
C ILE A 57 -13.94 -14.69 -2.85
N GLU A 58 -14.73 -15.35 -2.00
CA GLU A 58 -16.16 -15.04 -1.87
C GLU A 58 -16.34 -13.79 -0.97
N GLU A 59 -17.49 -13.12 -1.06
CA GLU A 59 -17.76 -11.86 -0.36
C GLU A 59 -17.68 -11.95 1.18
N ASP A 60 -17.91 -13.15 1.72
CA ASP A 60 -17.83 -13.48 3.15
C ASP A 60 -16.42 -13.88 3.60
N THR A 61 -15.46 -13.96 2.67
CA THR A 61 -14.08 -14.31 2.98
C THR A 61 -13.35 -13.12 3.58
N PHE A 62 -12.84 -13.32 4.79
CA PHE A 62 -12.21 -12.25 5.55
C PHE A 62 -10.73 -12.07 5.19
N PHE A 63 -10.44 -11.09 4.34
CA PHE A 63 -9.09 -10.79 3.85
C PHE A 63 -8.85 -9.27 3.79
N PRO A 64 -7.66 -8.77 4.16
CA PRO A 64 -7.43 -7.34 4.22
C PRO A 64 -7.38 -6.74 2.82
N CYS A 65 -7.73 -5.44 2.76
CA CYS A 65 -7.74 -4.66 1.54
C CYS A 65 -7.28 -3.24 1.89
N GLN A 66 -7.07 -2.39 0.88
CA GLN A 66 -6.50 -1.06 1.10
C GLN A 66 -7.28 -0.24 2.11
N TYR A 67 -8.61 -0.26 2.06
CA TYR A 67 -9.40 0.54 2.98
C TYR A 67 -9.23 0.13 4.45
N HIS A 68 -8.90 -1.14 4.72
CA HIS A 68 -8.52 -1.58 6.06
C HIS A 68 -7.19 -0.93 6.47
N LEU A 69 -6.18 -0.96 5.60
CA LEU A 69 -4.88 -0.31 5.85
C LEU A 69 -5.03 1.20 6.05
N GLU A 70 -5.73 1.88 5.15
CA GLU A 70 -5.95 3.33 5.19
C GLU A 70 -6.65 3.73 6.48
N THR A 71 -7.74 3.05 6.84
CA THR A 71 -8.46 3.37 8.08
C THR A 71 -7.54 3.24 9.29
N LEU A 72 -6.74 2.18 9.38
CA LEU A 72 -5.79 2.00 10.49
C LEU A 72 -4.66 3.05 10.46
N ALA A 73 -4.14 3.39 9.29
CA ALA A 73 -3.09 4.39 9.11
C ALA A 73 -3.52 5.78 9.60
N TYR A 74 -4.78 6.17 9.39
CA TYR A 74 -5.31 7.47 9.78
C TYR A 74 -6.02 7.48 11.16
N THR A 75 -5.93 6.40 11.94
CA THR A 75 -6.50 6.29 13.30
C THR A 75 -5.45 5.93 14.33
N LYS A 76 -5.67 6.28 15.61
CA LYS A 76 -4.68 6.12 16.68
C LYS A 76 -5.15 5.26 17.85
N VAL A 77 -6.46 5.21 18.13
CA VAL A 77 -7.00 4.53 19.34
C VAL A 77 -6.63 3.04 19.38
N TRP A 78 -6.53 2.39 18.23
CA TRP A 78 -6.17 0.98 18.14
C TRP A 78 -4.68 0.68 18.40
N ARG A 79 -3.79 1.67 18.41
CA ARG A 79 -2.31 1.48 18.38
C ARG A 79 -1.70 1.11 19.73
N THR A 80 -2.16 0.03 20.34
CA THR A 80 -1.47 -0.57 21.49
C THR A 80 -0.20 -1.30 21.04
N PRO A 81 0.79 -1.51 21.91
CA PRO A 81 2.00 -2.29 21.57
C PRO A 81 1.69 -3.67 20.98
N GLU A 82 0.64 -4.34 21.50
CA GLU A 82 0.17 -5.65 21.03
C GLU A 82 -0.36 -5.57 19.61
N ASN A 83 -1.20 -4.58 19.31
CA ASN A 83 -1.75 -4.40 17.97
C ASN A 83 -0.69 -3.96 16.95
N ILE A 84 0.31 -3.16 17.36
CA ILE A 84 1.43 -2.81 16.49
C ILE A 84 2.24 -4.07 16.11
N ASN A 85 2.50 -4.96 17.08
CA ASN A 85 3.17 -6.23 16.79
C ASN A 85 2.32 -7.11 15.86
N LEU A 86 1.02 -7.23 16.13
CA LEU A 86 0.09 -7.95 15.27
C LEU A 86 0.15 -7.44 13.83
N MET A 87 0.11 -6.12 13.64
CA MET A 87 0.15 -5.51 12.30
C MET A 87 1.48 -5.79 11.60
N ALA A 88 2.61 -5.72 12.32
CA ALA A 88 3.91 -6.03 11.76
C ALA A 88 3.99 -7.49 11.28
N ASP A 89 3.55 -8.43 12.11
CA ASP A 89 3.53 -9.86 11.79
C ASP A 89 2.59 -10.14 10.62
N ALA A 90 1.39 -9.54 10.62
CA ALA A 90 0.40 -9.70 9.57
C ALA A 90 0.90 -9.20 8.22
N LEU A 91 1.56 -8.04 8.18
CA LEU A 91 2.12 -7.47 6.94
C LEU A 91 3.30 -8.31 6.39
N ASN A 92 4.18 -8.80 7.27
CA ASN A 92 5.25 -9.71 6.87
C ASN A 92 4.69 -11.04 6.35
N ARG A 93 3.66 -11.58 7.02
CA ARG A 93 2.96 -12.79 6.58
C ARG A 93 2.27 -12.58 5.23
N TYR A 94 1.56 -11.46 5.08
CA TYR A 94 0.91 -11.04 3.84
C TYR A 94 1.90 -11.09 2.66
N ASN A 95 3.05 -10.44 2.81
CA ASN A 95 4.07 -10.43 1.77
C ASN A 95 4.66 -11.81 1.47
N THR A 96 4.70 -12.71 2.45
CA THR A 96 5.20 -14.07 2.27
C THR A 96 4.21 -14.94 1.49
N ILE A 97 2.91 -14.83 1.77
CA ILE A 97 1.89 -15.67 1.12
C ILE A 97 1.45 -15.12 -0.25
N MET A 98 1.61 -13.81 -0.49
CA MET A 98 1.30 -13.17 -1.77
C MET A 98 2.36 -13.50 -2.83
N ARG A 99 1.90 -13.86 -4.03
CA ARG A 99 2.78 -14.14 -5.19
C ARG A 99 2.75 -12.96 -6.17
N ASN A 100 3.89 -12.71 -6.82
CA ASN A 100 4.00 -11.68 -7.85
C ASN A 100 2.92 -11.86 -8.94
N GLY A 101 2.11 -10.83 -9.17
CA GLY A 101 1.07 -10.84 -10.22
C GLY A 101 -0.18 -11.66 -9.87
N TYR A 102 -0.33 -12.10 -8.62
CA TYR A 102 -1.50 -12.85 -8.17
C TYR A 102 -2.65 -11.90 -7.80
N ASN A 103 -3.41 -11.48 -8.80
CA ASN A 103 -4.57 -10.59 -8.64
C ASN A 103 -5.80 -11.35 -8.15
N ILE A 104 -6.09 -11.27 -6.85
CA ILE A 104 -7.28 -11.88 -6.24
C ILE A 104 -8.48 -10.98 -6.53
N HIS A 105 -9.59 -11.56 -6.99
CA HIS A 105 -10.86 -10.85 -7.13
C HIS A 105 -11.80 -11.16 -5.96
N VAL A 106 -12.76 -10.27 -5.67
CA VAL A 106 -13.86 -10.56 -4.75
C VAL A 106 -15.11 -10.84 -5.56
N LYS A 107 -15.75 -11.97 -5.32
CA LYS A 107 -17.01 -12.33 -5.96
C LYS A 107 -18.19 -11.92 -5.08
N ILE A 108 -19.06 -11.06 -5.60
CA ILE A 108 -20.28 -10.59 -4.95
C ILE A 108 -21.44 -10.96 -5.88
N GLY A 109 -22.27 -11.91 -5.43
CA GLY A 109 -23.27 -12.55 -6.29
C GLY A 109 -22.65 -13.16 -7.55
N SER A 110 -23.06 -12.68 -8.74
CA SER A 110 -22.55 -13.14 -10.03
C SER A 110 -21.40 -12.30 -10.60
N ARG A 111 -20.97 -11.25 -9.89
CA ARG A 111 -19.97 -10.28 -10.35
C ARG A 111 -18.64 -10.46 -9.63
N TYR A 112 -17.56 -10.10 -10.32
CA TYR A 112 -16.19 -10.16 -9.80
C TYR A 112 -15.61 -8.75 -9.78
N TYR A 113 -15.13 -8.33 -8.64
CA TYR A 113 -14.55 -7.02 -8.39
C TYR A 113 -13.08 -7.17 -8.06
N VAL A 114 -12.26 -6.18 -8.42
CA VAL A 114 -10.85 -6.20 -8.10
C VAL A 114 -10.62 -5.36 -6.84
N PRO A 115 -10.15 -5.96 -5.72
CA PRO A 115 -9.74 -5.23 -4.53
C PRO A 115 -8.48 -4.39 -4.83
N PHE A 116 -8.69 -3.11 -5.08
CA PHE A 116 -7.65 -2.10 -5.30
C PHE A 116 -7.01 -1.67 -3.96
N PRO A 117 -5.74 -1.22 -3.90
CA PRO A 117 -4.51 -1.67 -4.55
C PRO A 117 -3.71 -2.72 -3.76
N LEU A 118 -4.05 -3.03 -2.49
CA LEU A 118 -3.28 -4.01 -1.69
C LEU A 118 -3.21 -5.40 -2.34
N SER A 119 -4.09 -5.73 -3.29
CA SER A 119 -4.24 -7.03 -3.95
C SER A 119 -4.19 -6.99 -5.50
N MET A 120 -3.58 -5.95 -6.09
CA MET A 120 -3.43 -5.77 -7.56
C MET A 120 -1.97 -5.84 -8.06
N SER A 121 -1.60 -5.09 -9.10
CA SER A 121 -0.24 -4.97 -9.68
C SER A 121 0.85 -4.62 -8.67
N ASN A 122 0.45 -4.21 -7.46
CA ASN A 122 1.32 -3.83 -6.36
C ASN A 122 1.60 -4.98 -5.37
N CYS A 123 1.40 -6.25 -5.77
CA CYS A 123 1.52 -7.41 -4.89
C CYS A 123 2.68 -8.36 -5.25
N PRO A 124 3.40 -8.89 -4.25
CA PRO A 124 3.41 -8.47 -2.84
C PRO A 124 3.85 -7.01 -2.68
N ILE A 125 3.66 -6.43 -1.50
CA ILE A 125 4.07 -5.04 -1.22
C ILE A 125 5.58 -4.97 -1.41
N ARG A 126 6.04 -4.08 -2.31
CA ARG A 126 7.44 -3.99 -2.71
C ARG A 126 8.15 -2.83 -2.00
N PRO A 127 9.44 -2.99 -1.73
CA PRO A 127 10.25 -1.91 -1.19
C PRO A 127 10.42 -0.82 -2.24
N PHE A 128 10.63 0.41 -1.79
CA PHE A 128 10.97 1.50 -2.69
C PHE A 128 12.32 1.24 -3.37
N ARG A 129 12.39 1.43 -4.68
CA ARG A 129 13.64 1.37 -5.44
C ARG A 129 13.73 2.48 -6.48
N THR A 130 14.91 3.07 -6.64
CA THR A 130 15.15 4.15 -7.60
C THR A 130 15.20 3.69 -9.05
N ASP A 131 15.50 2.41 -9.29
CA ASP A 131 15.63 1.81 -10.61
C ASP A 131 14.29 1.35 -11.19
N ILE A 132 13.19 1.37 -10.43
CA ILE A 132 11.85 0.96 -10.88
C ILE A 132 10.90 2.16 -10.77
N ILE A 133 10.41 2.67 -11.90
CA ILE A 133 9.46 3.80 -11.90
C ILE A 133 8.14 3.47 -11.20
N ASP A 134 7.70 2.22 -11.24
CA ASP A 134 6.49 1.78 -10.54
C ASP A 134 6.62 1.94 -9.02
N SER A 135 7.82 2.10 -8.44
CA SER A 135 8.00 2.44 -7.01
C SER A 135 7.22 3.69 -6.58
N ILE A 136 6.94 4.60 -7.51
CA ILE A 136 6.08 5.77 -7.27
C ILE A 136 4.66 5.35 -6.82
N THR A 137 4.12 4.25 -7.34
CA THR A 137 2.77 3.78 -6.96
C THR A 137 2.75 3.16 -5.56
N TYR A 138 3.92 2.78 -5.03
CA TYR A 138 4.07 2.22 -3.69
C TYR A 138 4.25 3.30 -2.61
N ARG A 139 4.48 4.56 -2.99
CA ARG A 139 4.62 5.69 -2.04
C ARG A 139 3.52 5.67 -0.97
N ARG A 140 2.25 5.63 -1.40
CA ARG A 140 1.12 5.74 -0.48
C ARG A 140 1.00 4.52 0.43
N PRO A 141 0.96 3.28 -0.08
CA PRO A 141 0.98 2.08 0.77
C PRO A 141 2.16 2.05 1.76
N LEU A 142 3.38 2.39 1.32
CA LEU A 142 4.56 2.43 2.19
C LEU A 142 4.41 3.47 3.30
N THR A 143 3.89 4.66 2.96
CA THR A 143 3.64 5.74 3.92
C THR A 143 2.56 5.34 4.93
N GLU A 144 1.47 4.75 4.48
CA GLU A 144 0.38 4.30 5.34
C GLU A 144 0.81 3.17 6.27
N ILE A 145 1.63 2.24 5.79
CA ILE A 145 2.26 1.22 6.64
C ILE A 145 3.18 1.88 7.67
N ALA A 146 4.01 2.84 7.27
CA ALA A 146 4.86 3.58 8.21
C ALA A 146 4.03 4.31 9.28
N MET A 147 2.89 4.91 8.89
CA MET A 147 1.96 5.58 9.82
C MET A 147 1.38 4.65 10.88
N LEU A 148 1.35 3.33 10.68
CA LEU A 148 0.90 2.37 11.68
C LEU A 148 1.80 2.32 12.93
N GLY A 149 3.03 2.87 12.86
CA GLY A 149 4.01 2.80 13.94
C GLY A 149 4.73 1.45 14.04
N VAL A 150 4.68 0.63 12.98
CA VAL A 150 5.36 -0.68 12.91
C VAL A 150 6.87 -0.55 12.75
N GLY A 151 7.35 0.60 12.28
CA GLY A 151 8.78 0.90 12.09
C GLY A 151 9.54 -0.16 11.30
N ASN A 152 10.73 -0.53 11.78
CA ASN A 152 11.61 -1.51 11.15
C ASN A 152 11.19 -2.99 11.35
N LYS A 153 10.08 -3.26 12.04
CA LYS A 153 9.57 -4.63 12.23
C LYS A 153 9.01 -5.22 10.94
N VAL A 154 8.56 -4.37 10.02
CA VAL A 154 8.07 -4.79 8.70
C VAL A 154 9.22 -4.76 7.70
N GLY A 155 9.51 -5.92 7.09
CA GLY A 155 10.69 -6.09 6.23
C GLY A 155 10.72 -5.13 5.04
N VAL A 156 9.56 -4.91 4.39
CA VAL A 156 9.46 -4.00 3.25
C VAL A 156 9.72 -2.53 3.63
N ILE A 157 9.37 -2.14 4.86
CA ILE A 157 9.64 -0.79 5.37
C ILE A 157 11.12 -0.64 5.67
N ARG A 158 11.73 -1.63 6.33
CA ARG A 158 13.16 -1.64 6.61
C ARG A 158 14.00 -1.51 5.33
N GLU A 159 13.71 -2.33 4.32
CA GLU A 159 14.41 -2.25 3.03
C GLU A 159 14.15 -0.92 2.29
N SER A 160 12.92 -0.38 2.38
CA SER A 160 12.63 0.94 1.80
C SER A 160 13.39 2.07 2.49
N ILE A 161 13.57 2.00 3.82
CA ILE A 161 14.39 2.95 4.57
C ILE A 161 15.82 2.93 4.03
N GLU A 162 16.44 1.74 3.97
CA GLU A 162 17.82 1.57 3.51
C GLU A 162 18.01 2.12 2.09
N ASN A 163 17.11 1.75 1.16
CA ASN A 163 17.16 2.21 -0.23
C ASN A 163 16.99 3.72 -0.37
N ILE A 164 16.13 4.34 0.44
CA ILE A 164 15.91 5.79 0.39
C ILE A 164 17.11 6.53 0.99
N GLU A 165 17.66 6.05 2.10
CA GLU A 165 18.85 6.67 2.71
C GLU A 165 20.06 6.61 1.80
N GLU A 166 20.28 5.47 1.13
CA GLU A 166 21.31 5.33 0.11
C GLU A 166 21.08 6.33 -1.03
N ALA A 167 19.86 6.42 -1.54
CA ALA A 167 19.53 7.33 -2.64
C ALA A 167 19.66 8.82 -2.29
N LEU A 168 19.48 9.19 -1.01
CA LEU A 168 19.65 10.55 -0.51
C LEU A 168 21.09 10.88 -0.12
N SER A 169 21.96 9.88 0.03
CA SER A 169 23.30 10.04 0.61
C SER A 169 24.23 11.02 -0.12
N HIS A 170 24.02 11.21 -1.43
CA HIS A 170 24.89 12.06 -2.25
C HIS A 170 24.67 13.56 -2.01
N ASP A 171 23.44 14.05 -2.16
CA ASP A 171 23.10 15.49 -2.08
C ASP A 171 21.74 15.77 -1.44
N GLY A 172 21.12 14.78 -0.80
CA GLY A 172 19.82 14.92 -0.16
C GLY A 172 18.63 15.04 -1.13
N ILE A 173 18.83 14.80 -2.44
CA ILE A 173 17.76 14.89 -3.43
C ILE A 173 17.45 13.49 -3.99
N LEU A 174 16.21 13.04 -3.80
CA LEU A 174 15.77 11.75 -4.31
C LEU A 174 15.53 11.82 -5.83
N ARG A 175 16.16 10.91 -6.56
CA ARG A 175 16.04 10.79 -8.03
C ARG A 175 15.74 9.36 -8.44
N LEU A 176 14.91 9.21 -9.48
CA LEU A 176 14.71 7.92 -10.13
C LEU A 176 15.64 7.78 -11.34
N GLN A 177 16.08 6.56 -11.62
CA GLN A 177 16.92 6.21 -12.77
C GLN A 177 16.04 6.05 -14.03
N LEU A 178 15.56 7.17 -14.57
CA LEU A 178 14.62 7.22 -15.70
C LEU A 178 15.26 6.82 -17.03
N ASP A 179 16.59 6.83 -17.10
CA ASP A 179 17.40 6.49 -18.26
C ASP A 179 17.48 4.98 -18.52
N LEU A 180 17.10 4.14 -17.55
CA LEU A 180 17.07 2.69 -17.70
C LEU A 180 16.05 2.24 -18.77
N PRO A 181 16.39 1.23 -19.61
CA PRO A 181 15.54 0.82 -20.74
C PRO A 181 14.08 0.51 -20.39
N HIS A 182 13.81 -0.13 -19.26
CA HIS A 182 12.44 -0.44 -18.81
C HIS A 182 11.66 0.78 -18.30
N ASN A 183 12.36 1.85 -17.91
CA ASN A 183 11.74 3.11 -17.46
C ASN A 183 11.54 4.10 -18.61
N LYS A 184 12.27 3.98 -19.73
CA LYS A 184 12.20 4.93 -20.87
C LYS A 184 10.80 5.14 -21.45
N ARG A 185 9.90 4.17 -21.31
CA ARG A 185 8.51 4.29 -21.77
C ARG A 185 7.66 5.20 -20.88
N TYR A 186 8.13 5.52 -19.69
CA TYR A 186 7.45 6.38 -18.72
C TYR A 186 8.08 7.77 -18.74
N SER A 187 7.26 8.77 -19.02
CA SER A 187 7.64 10.17 -18.88
C SER A 187 7.04 10.70 -17.57
N PRO A 188 7.83 11.31 -16.67
CA PRO A 188 7.27 12.05 -15.53
C PRO A 188 6.25 13.12 -15.95
N LYS A 189 6.35 13.62 -17.19
CA LYS A 189 5.37 14.54 -17.78
C LYS A 189 3.99 13.91 -17.99
N ASN A 190 3.95 12.58 -18.20
CA ASN A 190 2.72 11.79 -18.39
C ASN A 190 2.11 11.30 -17.07
N ILE A 191 2.73 11.57 -15.92
CA ILE A 191 2.12 11.33 -14.61
C ILE A 191 1.02 12.38 -14.44
N MET A 192 -0.17 12.10 -14.95
CA MET A 192 -1.27 13.06 -14.97
C MET A 192 -2.13 12.90 -13.71
N TYR A 193 -1.92 13.81 -12.77
CA TYR A 193 -2.71 14.06 -11.56
C TYR A 193 -2.58 13.02 -10.43
N PRO A 194 -2.73 13.47 -9.17
CA PRO A 194 -3.03 12.55 -8.10
C PRO A 194 -4.38 11.89 -8.40
N THR A 195 -4.42 10.57 -8.34
CA THR A 195 -5.70 9.83 -8.36
C THR A 195 -6.07 9.49 -6.92
N PRO A 196 -7.28 8.99 -6.63
CA PRO A 196 -7.62 8.53 -5.27
C PRO A 196 -6.62 7.52 -4.68
N TYR A 197 -5.72 6.96 -5.49
CA TYR A 197 -4.77 5.91 -5.13
C TYR A 197 -3.31 6.19 -5.53
N VAL A 198 -3.01 7.39 -6.05
CA VAL A 198 -1.63 7.78 -6.42
C VAL A 198 -1.43 9.21 -5.94
N ASP A 199 -0.60 9.39 -4.92
CA ASP A 199 -0.28 10.71 -4.38
C ASP A 199 1.02 11.19 -5.03
N VAL A 200 0.91 11.77 -6.21
CA VAL A 200 2.00 12.46 -6.89
C VAL A 200 1.48 13.78 -7.39
N ARG A 201 2.39 14.72 -7.62
CA ARG A 201 2.08 16.08 -8.01
C ARG A 201 1.55 16.98 -6.90
N LEU A 202 2.36 17.18 -5.86
CA LEU A 202 2.08 18.10 -4.75
C LEU A 202 2.00 19.58 -5.18
N LYS A 203 2.51 19.93 -6.36
CA LYS A 203 2.51 21.30 -6.90
C LYS A 203 1.51 21.46 -8.06
N PRO A 204 0.99 22.67 -8.31
CA PRO A 204 0.13 22.90 -9.47
C PRO A 204 0.89 22.86 -10.82
N ASP A 205 2.20 23.13 -10.83
CA ASP A 205 3.01 23.23 -12.05
C ASP A 205 4.29 22.35 -11.99
N TYR A 206 4.33 21.33 -12.85
CA TYR A 206 5.46 20.40 -13.03
C TYR A 206 6.36 20.76 -14.22
N ASN A 207 6.12 21.87 -14.91
CA ASN A 207 7.02 22.34 -15.96
C ASN A 207 8.30 22.96 -15.39
N ARG A 208 8.33 23.23 -14.09
CA ARG A 208 9.53 23.67 -13.38
C ARG A 208 10.58 22.56 -13.37
N LYS A 209 11.84 22.95 -13.63
CA LYS A 209 13.01 22.08 -13.80
C LYS A 209 13.20 20.98 -12.73
N TYR A 210 12.75 21.22 -11.50
CA TYR A 210 12.92 20.30 -10.36
C TYR A 210 11.61 19.90 -9.67
N GLY A 211 10.46 20.09 -10.33
CA GLY A 211 9.16 19.84 -9.71
C GLY A 211 9.01 18.40 -9.22
N PHE A 212 9.47 17.44 -10.03
CA PHE A 212 9.36 16.02 -9.74
C PHE A 212 10.31 15.56 -8.63
N GLU A 213 11.57 16.02 -8.65
CA GLU A 213 12.56 15.73 -7.61
C GLU A 213 12.14 16.32 -6.27
N CYS A 214 11.52 17.51 -6.24
CA CYS A 214 10.94 18.06 -5.02
C CYS A 214 9.88 17.14 -4.41
N ASP A 215 8.99 16.58 -5.24
CA ASP A 215 7.93 15.68 -4.76
C ASP A 215 8.49 14.38 -4.20
N LEU A 216 9.40 13.76 -4.95
CA LEU A 216 10.07 12.54 -4.54
C LEU A 216 10.81 12.77 -3.22
N THR A 217 11.57 13.87 -3.13
CA THR A 217 12.35 14.20 -1.94
C THR A 217 11.45 14.51 -0.74
N PHE A 218 10.37 15.28 -0.93
CA PHE A 218 9.40 15.54 0.15
C PHE A 218 8.82 14.23 0.68
N TRP A 219 8.39 13.35 -0.21
CA TRP A 219 7.89 12.04 0.18
C TRP A 219 8.94 11.21 0.92
N ALA A 220 10.17 11.18 0.42
CA ALA A 220 11.26 10.42 1.01
C ALA A 220 11.49 10.84 2.47
N VAL A 221 11.57 12.15 2.71
CA VAL A 221 11.74 12.71 4.06
C VAL A 221 10.52 12.42 4.93
N GLN A 222 9.30 12.59 4.40
CA GLN A 222 8.05 12.25 5.11
C GLN A 222 8.04 10.77 5.53
N PHE A 223 8.36 9.87 4.61
CA PHE A 223 8.40 8.44 4.86
C PHE A 223 9.44 8.09 5.92
N LEU A 224 10.67 8.61 5.80
CA LEU A 224 11.73 8.37 6.78
C LEU A 224 11.34 8.86 8.18
N HIS A 225 10.72 10.05 8.28
CA HIS A 225 10.21 10.57 9.54
C HIS A 225 9.16 9.64 10.16
N LEU A 226 8.15 9.24 9.40
CA LEU A 226 7.08 8.36 9.88
C LEU A 226 7.59 6.96 10.26
N ALA A 227 8.54 6.42 9.49
CA ALA A 227 9.02 5.06 9.68
C ALA A 227 10.05 4.93 10.82
N LYS A 228 10.77 6.01 11.15
CA LYS A 228 11.78 6.01 12.22
C LYS A 228 11.27 6.54 13.56
N GLY A 229 10.20 7.35 13.55
CA GLY A 229 9.66 7.99 14.76
C GLY A 229 10.44 9.25 15.11
#